data_AF-A0A7C4MCQ4-F1
#
_entry.id   AF-A0A7C4MCQ4-F1
#
_cell.length_a   1.000
_cell.length_b   1.000
_cell.length_c   1.000
_cell.angle_alpha   90.00
_cell.angle_beta   90.00
_cell.angle_gamma   90.00
#
_symmetry.space_group_name_H-M   'P 1'
#
loop_
_entity.id
_entity.type
_entity.pdbx_description
1 polymer ?
#
loop_
_entity_poly.entity_id
_entity_poly.type
_entity_poly.pdbx_seq_one_letter_code
_entity_poly.pdbx_strand_id
1 'polypeptide(L)' 'MVETGEVYEQNGVKLKILEVHPYFTAMGRRALLIACQIEEGRFTTPTFHFWMMANEDINKKVKEVIDNYRAITKKLMTG' A
#
# COMPACT_ATOMS: atom_id res chain seq x y z
N MET A 1 7.20 -10.20 -7.97
CA MET A 1 5.92 -10.45 -7.28
C MET A 1 6.07 -9.79 -5.92
N VAL A 2 5.04 -9.15 -5.38
CA VAL A 2 5.17 -8.45 -4.08
C VAL A 2 5.43 -9.46 -2.98
N GLU A 3 6.35 -9.12 -2.08
CA GLU A 3 6.78 -9.99 -0.99
C GLU A 3 6.68 -9.28 0.36
N THR A 4 6.46 -10.07 1.41
CA THR A 4 6.51 -9.59 2.79
C THR A 4 7.89 -8.99 3.09
N GLY A 5 7.90 -7.82 3.72
CA GLY A 5 9.13 -7.11 4.08
C GLY A 5 9.63 -6.13 3.02
N GLU A 6 9.07 -6.14 1.80
CA GLU A 6 9.39 -5.12 0.80
C GLU A 6 9.03 -3.71 1.28
N VAL A 7 9.83 -2.74 0.87
CA VAL A 7 9.64 -1.32 1.18
C VAL A 7 9.70 -0.52 -0.12
N TYR A 8 8.68 0.31 -0.33
CA TYR A 8 8.59 1.21 -1.47
C TYR A 8 8.64 2.65 -0.98
N GLU A 9 9.53 3.47 -1.53
CA GLU A 9 9.72 4.85 -1.09
C GLU A 9 9.41 5.84 -2.22
N GLN A 10 8.63 6.89 -1.91
CA GLN A 10 8.36 8.01 -2.83
C GLN A 10 8.34 9.34 -2.09
N ASN A 11 9.27 10.24 -2.44
CA ASN A 11 9.46 11.58 -1.84
C ASN A 11 9.40 11.57 -0.29
N GLY A 12 10.20 10.69 0.35
CA GLY A 12 10.33 10.62 1.81
C GLY A 12 9.19 9.91 2.55
N VAL A 13 8.21 9.35 1.81
CA VAL A 13 7.15 8.51 2.36
C VAL A 13 7.42 7.07 1.97
N LYS A 14 7.49 6.17 2.96
CA LYS A 14 7.76 4.75 2.76
C LYS A 14 6.48 3.94 2.97
N LEU A 15 6.18 3.03 2.06
CA LEU A 15 5.15 2.00 2.21
C LEU A 15 5.86 0.67 2.49
N LYS A 16 5.63 0.11 3.68
CA LYS A 16 6.19 -1.18 4.10
C LYS A 16 5.15 -2.28 3.97
N ILE A 17 5.51 -3.35 3.27
CA ILE A 17 4.67 -4.54 3.14
C ILE A 17 4.88 -5.44 4.36
N LEU A 18 3.81 -5.75 5.08
CA LEU A 18 3.84 -6.57 6.29
C LEU A 18 3.42 -8.00 6.00
N GLU A 19 2.35 -8.19 5.22
CA GLU A 19 1.85 -9.52 4.86
C GLU A 19 1.28 -9.50 3.45
N VAL A 20 1.43 -10.63 2.74
CA VAL A 20 0.88 -10.84 1.40
C VAL A 20 0.08 -12.13 1.41
N HIS A 21 -1.23 -12.02 1.29
CA HIS A 21 -2.15 -13.15 1.26
C HIS A 21 -2.69 -13.38 -0.15
N PRO A 22 -2.29 -14.44 -0.85
CA PRO A 22 -2.84 -14.76 -2.15
C PRO A 22 -4.26 -15.35 -2.02
N TYR A 23 -5.16 -14.94 -2.90
CA TYR A 23 -6.52 -15.48 -2.97
C TYR A 23 -7.02 -15.54 -4.41
N PHE A 24 -8.15 -16.22 -4.62
CA PHE A 24 -8.85 -16.23 -5.89
C PHE A 24 -10.12 -15.39 -5.79
N THR A 25 -10.35 -14.52 -6.78
CA THR A 25 -11.60 -13.76 -6.89
C THR A 25 -12.76 -14.69 -7.24
N ALA A 26 -14.00 -14.20 -7.13
CA ALA A 26 -15.19 -14.94 -7.54
C ALA A 26 -15.16 -15.41 -9.02
N MET A 27 -14.39 -14.73 -9.87
CA MET A 27 -14.18 -15.10 -11.29
C MET A 27 -12.97 -16.03 -11.50
N GLY A 28 -12.40 -16.59 -10.43
CA GLY A 28 -11.24 -17.49 -10.49
C GLY A 28 -9.91 -16.81 -10.84
N ARG A 29 -9.83 -15.48 -10.78
CA ARG A 29 -8.57 -14.76 -11.06
C ARG A 29 -7.72 -14.65 -9.80
N ARG A 30 -6.41 -14.80 -9.93
CA ARG A 30 -5.46 -14.72 -8.81
C ARG A 30 -5.24 -13.27 -8.38
N ALA A 31 -5.45 -12.98 -7.12
CA ALA A 31 -5.29 -11.66 -6.51
C ALA A 31 -4.48 -11.77 -5.20
N LEU A 32 -4.06 -10.62 -4.70
CA LEU A 32 -3.27 -10.46 -3.48
C LEU A 32 -4.02 -9.49 -2.56
N LEU A 33 -4.16 -9.87 -1.29
CA LEU A 33 -4.54 -8.98 -0.20
C LEU A 33 -3.26 -8.64 0.58
N ILE A 34 -2.92 -7.37 0.62
CA ILE A 34 -1.63 -6.90 1.12
C ILE A 34 -1.85 -6.05 2.37
N ALA A 35 -1.27 -6.47 3.49
CA ALA A 35 -1.19 -5.67 4.72
C ALA A 35 0.04 -4.79 4.67
N CYS A 36 -0.10 -3.51 5.01
CA CYS A 36 0.99 -2.54 4.93
C CYS A 36 0.86 -1.40 5.93
N GLN A 37 1.94 -0.64 6.07
CA GLN A 37 2.01 0.60 6.85
C GLN A 37 2.74 1.68 6.06
N ILE A 38 2.39 2.94 6.32
CA ILE A 38 3.13 4.09 5.82
C ILE A 38 4.02 4.63 6.95
N GLU A 39 5.28 4.91 6.63
CA GLU A 39 6.24 5.58 7.50
C GLU A 39 6.64 6.93 6.88
N GLU A 40 6.45 8.03 7.61
CA GLU A 40 6.84 9.39 7.24
C GLU A 40 7.52 10.08 8.44
N GLY A 41 8.85 10.17 8.40
CA GLY A 41 9.63 10.71 9.52
C GLY A 41 9.47 9.87 10.79
N ARG A 42 8.85 10.45 11.83
CA ARG A 42 8.56 9.76 13.11
C ARG A 42 7.14 9.19 13.18
N PHE A 43 6.33 9.41 12.15
CA PHE A 43 4.96 8.95 12.11
C PHE A 43 4.87 7.62 11.36
N THR A 44 4.10 6.69 11.92
CA THR A 44 3.76 5.41 11.30
C THR A 44 2.26 5.22 11.38
N THR A 45 1.62 4.90 10.27
CA THR A 45 0.17 4.64 10.25
C THR A 45 -0.17 3.32 10.97
N PRO A 46 -1.41 3.16 11.44
CA PRO A 46 -1.96 1.83 11.70
C PRO A 46 -1.80 0.92 10.48
N THR A 47 -1.81 -0.39 10.69
CA THR A 47 -1.85 -1.35 9.59
C THR A 47 -3.15 -1.22 8.82
N PHE A 48 -3.03 -1.16 7.49
CA PHE A 48 -4.16 -1.16 6.58
C PHE A 48 -3.92 -2.13 5.44
N HIS A 49 -4.99 -2.42 4.70
CA HIS A 49 -4.94 -3.39 3.61
C HIS A 49 -5.33 -2.74 2.28
N PHE A 50 -4.73 -3.21 1.20
CA PHE A 50 -5.24 -3.01 -0.15
C PHE A 50 -5.17 -4.32 -0.92
N TRP A 51 -5.90 -4.38 -2.04
CA TRP A 51 -5.88 -5.52 -2.94
C TRP A 51 -5.32 -5.14 -4.31
N MET A 52 -4.74 -6.12 -4.98
CA MET A 52 -4.34 -6.02 -6.38
C MET A 52 -4.41 -7.40 -7.05
N MET A 53 -4.53 -7.44 -8.37
CA MET A 53 -4.36 -8.66 -9.13
C MET A 53 -2.90 -9.12 -9.07
N ALA A 54 -2.66 -10.43 -9.06
CA ALA A 54 -1.32 -10.98 -8.89
C ALA A 54 -0.34 -10.60 -10.03
N ASN A 55 -0.86 -10.18 -11.19
CA ASN A 55 -0.09 -9.74 -12.35
C ASN A 55 -0.06 -8.22 -12.54
N GLU A 56 -0.65 -7.44 -11.64
CA GLU A 56 -0.58 -5.98 -11.70
C GLU A 56 0.80 -5.46 -11.28
N ASP A 57 1.16 -4.29 -11.79
CA ASP A 57 2.36 -3.57 -11.36
C ASP A 57 2.11 -2.87 -10.03
N ILE A 58 2.77 -3.36 -8.99
CA ILE A 58 2.68 -2.82 -7.63
C ILE A 58 3.05 -1.33 -7.55
N ASN A 59 3.96 -0.85 -8.39
CA ASN A 59 4.39 0.56 -8.33
C ASN A 59 3.23 1.52 -8.58
N LYS A 60 2.28 1.14 -9.44
CA LYS A 60 1.07 1.93 -9.71
C LYS A 60 0.19 2.00 -8.46
N LYS A 61 0.04 0.88 -7.75
CA LYS A 61 -0.77 0.79 -6.53
C LYS A 61 -0.11 1.51 -5.35
N VAL A 62 1.21 1.39 -5.19
CA VAL A 62 1.99 2.17 -4.21
C VAL A 62 1.78 3.66 -4.42
N LYS A 63 1.92 4.13 -5.67
CA LYS A 63 1.71 5.54 -6.02
C LYS A 63 0.31 6.01 -5.62
N GLU A 64 -0.72 5.23 -5.97
CA GLU A 64 -2.12 5.51 -5.61
C GLU A 64 -2.31 5.64 -4.08
N VAL A 65 -1.75 4.70 -3.31
CA VAL A 65 -1.83 4.68 -1.84
C VAL A 65 -1.14 5.92 -1.24
N ILE A 66 0.08 6.24 -1.67
CA ILE A 66 0.84 7.39 -1.16
C ILE A 66 0.18 8.71 -1.55
N ASP A 67 -0.33 8.84 -2.77
CA ASP A 67 -1.05 10.03 -3.22
C ASP A 67 -2.32 10.27 -2.39
N ASN A 68 -3.09 9.20 -2.12
CA ASN A 68 -4.28 9.27 -1.28
C ASN A 68 -3.93 9.67 0.16
N TYR A 69 -2.89 9.07 0.74
CA TYR A 69 -2.38 9.46 2.06
C TYR A 69 -2.06 10.96 2.12
N ARG A 70 -1.27 11.47 1.17
CA ARG A 70 -0.93 12.90 1.12
C ARG A 70 -2.14 13.80 0.97
N ALA A 71 -3.11 13.42 0.12
CA ALA A 71 -4.31 14.20 -0.09
C ALA A 71 -5.15 14.31 1.20
N ILE A 72 -5.24 13.23 1.97
CA ILE A 72 -5.94 13.21 3.27
C ILE A 72 -5.18 14.02 4.31
N THR A 73 -3.86 13.77 4.46
CA THR A 73 -3.02 14.50 5.42
C THR A 73 -3.06 16.01 5.17
N LYS A 74 -2.97 16.44 3.90
CA LYS A 74 -3.09 17.86 3.54
C LYS A 74 -4.43 18.44 4.00
N LYS A 75 -5.55 17.75 3.76
CA LYS A 75 -6.88 18.21 4.18
C LYS A 75 -6.98 18.35 5.71
N LEU A 76 -6.38 17.44 6.46
CA LEU A 76 -6.39 17.49 7.93
C LEU A 76 -5.49 18.60 8.50
N MET A 77 -4.43 19.00 7.79
CA MET A 77 -3.52 20.06 8.24
C MET A 77 -3.98 21.47 7.88
N THR A 78 -4.83 21.62 6.85
CA THR A 78 -5.37 22.92 6.41
C THR A 78 -6.78 23.20 6.93
N GLY A 79 -7.38 22.25 7.66
CA GLY A 79 -8.72 22.33 8.21
C GLY A 79 -8.76 22.66 9.69
#